data_AF-A0A413G1A0-F1
#
_entry.id   AF-A0A413G1A0-F1
#
_cell.length_a   1.000
_cell.length_b   1.000
_cell.length_c   1.000
_cell.angle_alpha   90.00
_cell.angle_beta   90.00
_cell.angle_gamma   90.00
#
_symmetry.space_group_name_H-M   'P 1'
#
loop_
_entity.id
_entity.type
_entity.pdbx_description
1 polymer ?
#
loop_
_entity_poly.entity_id
_entity_poly.type
_entity_poly.pdbx_seq_one_letter_code
_entity_poly.pdbx_strand_id
1 'polypeptide(L)'
;MDQAAWSFLPLLINLIIFGGMAVGMLAGYLLSSFGLYGIAKSLGTPNGWLAFIPYARSYLHGSLAGEIPVGRRVIRSPGLWMVIVPLVESAAVVIGYVIFFVVMFLQMIPAFERDTPPAGLFITILLFWGAFVLFLIAAGAVKGALTALVNFSLYEKYMDRNRAVLHMALGLLVPLYQPVFLFLLGGKEPLGVRPRISGPPPAYGPAQ
;
A
#
# COMPACT_ATOMS: atom_id res chain seq x y z
N MET A 1 -23.31 4.79 -40.22
CA MET A 1 -22.23 4.82 -39.22
C MET A 1 -21.04 4.10 -39.81
N ASP A 2 -19.96 4.85 -39.96
CA ASP A 2 -18.67 4.50 -40.55
C ASP A 2 -17.88 3.49 -39.71
N GLN A 3 -17.15 2.58 -40.37
CA GLN A 3 -16.33 1.54 -39.74
C GLN A 3 -15.25 2.12 -38.80
N ALA A 4 -14.84 3.36 -39.05
CA ALA A 4 -13.92 4.11 -38.20
C ALA A 4 -14.53 4.37 -36.80
N ALA A 5 -15.78 4.84 -36.70
CA ALA A 5 -16.44 5.07 -35.41
C ALA A 5 -16.49 3.80 -34.52
N TRP A 6 -16.70 2.63 -35.12
CA TRP A 6 -16.69 1.35 -34.40
C TRP A 6 -15.31 0.94 -33.90
N SER A 7 -14.23 1.37 -34.58
CA SER A 7 -12.85 1.12 -34.14
C SER A 7 -12.41 2.00 -32.95
N PHE A 8 -13.04 3.16 -32.76
CA PHE A 8 -12.75 4.08 -31.65
C PHE A 8 -13.53 3.77 -30.37
N LEU A 9 -14.66 3.07 -30.47
CA LEU A 9 -15.48 2.68 -29.30
C LEU A 9 -14.69 1.91 -28.22
N PRO A 10 -13.89 0.87 -28.53
CA PRO A 10 -13.07 0.18 -27.54
C PRO A 10 -12.06 1.09 -26.85
N LEU A 11 -11.48 2.03 -27.60
CA LEU A 11 -10.49 2.98 -27.08
C LEU A 11 -11.13 3.97 -26.11
N LEU A 12 -12.31 4.51 -26.46
CA LEU A 12 -13.09 5.37 -25.57
C LEU A 12 -13.51 4.64 -24.29
N ILE A 13 -13.96 3.39 -24.39
CA ILE A 13 -14.32 2.56 -23.24
C ILE A 13 -13.09 2.35 -22.33
N ASN A 14 -11.94 1.99 -22.90
CA ASN A 14 -10.69 1.83 -22.15
C ASN A 14 -10.26 3.12 -21.45
N LEU A 15 -10.37 4.27 -22.13
CA LEU A 15 -10.04 5.57 -21.56
C LEU A 15 -10.93 5.90 -20.35
N ILE A 16 -12.22 5.59 -20.43
CA ILE A 16 -13.16 5.79 -19.32
C ILE A 16 -12.80 4.86 -18.15
N ILE A 17 -12.48 3.59 -18.43
CA ILE A 17 -12.11 2.61 -17.39
C ILE A 17 -10.81 3.02 -16.70
N PHE A 18 -9.72 3.22 -17.46
CA PHE A 18 -8.42 3.59 -16.89
C PHE A 18 -8.46 4.98 -16.26
N GLY A 19 -9.18 5.93 -16.85
CA GLY A 19 -9.40 7.25 -16.28
C GLY A 19 -10.14 7.17 -14.95
N GLY A 20 -11.23 6.42 -14.89
CA GLY A 20 -11.99 6.18 -13.65
C GLY A 20 -11.15 5.49 -12.57
N MET A 21 -10.35 4.49 -12.94
CA MET A 21 -9.42 3.83 -12.03
C MET A 21 -8.36 4.79 -11.50
N ALA A 22 -7.76 5.61 -12.37
CA ALA A 22 -6.75 6.60 -11.97
C ALA A 22 -7.34 7.63 -10.99
N VAL A 23 -8.54 8.15 -11.26
CA VAL A 23 -9.24 9.06 -10.36
C VAL A 23 -9.54 8.38 -9.02
N GLY A 24 -10.05 7.15 -9.03
CA GLY A 24 -10.33 6.38 -7.81
C GLY A 24 -9.08 6.12 -6.98
N MET A 25 -7.96 5.78 -7.62
CA MET A 25 -6.66 5.60 -6.97
C MET A 25 -6.14 6.89 -6.35
N LEU A 26 -6.25 8.02 -7.06
CA LEU A 26 -5.85 9.34 -6.55
C LEU A 26 -6.72 9.77 -5.37
N ALA A 27 -8.05 9.60 -5.48
CA ALA A 27 -8.98 9.90 -4.39
C ALA A 27 -8.69 9.03 -3.15
N GLY A 28 -8.51 7.72 -3.34
CA GLY A 28 -8.13 6.81 -2.26
C GLY A 28 -6.77 7.15 -1.63
N TYR A 29 -5.81 7.59 -2.46
CA TYR A 29 -4.51 8.07 -1.98
C TYR A 29 -4.68 9.29 -1.06
N LEU A 30 -5.41 10.31 -1.52
CA LEU A 30 -5.63 11.55 -0.77
C LEU A 30 -6.43 11.32 0.52
N LEU A 31 -7.51 10.54 0.46
CA LEU A 31 -8.31 10.17 1.65
C LEU A 31 -7.43 9.51 2.72
N SER A 32 -6.60 8.55 2.32
CA SER A 32 -5.66 7.88 3.23
C SER A 32 -4.66 8.87 3.83
N SER A 33 -4.13 9.78 3.00
CA SER A 33 -3.15 10.78 3.44
C SER A 33 -3.75 11.77 4.45
N PHE A 34 -4.94 12.31 4.19
CA PHE A 34 -5.63 13.18 5.15
C PHE A 34 -6.03 12.43 6.42
N GLY A 35 -6.49 11.19 6.31
CA GLY A 35 -6.81 10.35 7.46
C GLY A 35 -5.61 10.12 8.37
N LEU A 36 -4.50 9.66 7.80
CA LEU A 36 -3.25 9.44 8.54
C LEU A 36 -2.67 10.73 9.12
N TYR A 37 -2.78 11.86 8.40
CA TYR A 37 -2.39 13.17 8.92
C TYR A 37 -3.21 13.55 10.17
N GLY A 38 -4.53 13.35 10.13
CA GLY A 38 -5.42 13.58 11.26
C GLY A 38 -5.08 12.70 12.47
N ILE A 39 -4.88 11.41 12.25
CA ILE A 39 -4.44 10.44 13.27
C ILE A 39 -3.08 10.83 13.86
N ALA A 40 -2.12 11.25 13.02
CA ALA A 40 -0.81 11.68 13.49
C ALA A 40 -0.90 12.93 14.36
N LYS A 41 -1.77 13.87 14.00
CA LYS A 41 -2.03 15.09 14.76
C LYS A 41 -2.69 14.79 16.11
N SER A 42 -3.69 13.89 16.16
CA SER A 42 -4.35 13.51 17.41
C SER A 42 -3.40 12.75 18.36
N LEU A 43 -2.46 11.98 17.81
CA LEU A 43 -1.41 11.30 18.57
C LEU A 43 -0.21 12.19 18.92
N GLY A 44 -0.19 13.47 18.50
CA GLY A 44 0.91 14.40 18.80
C GLY A 44 2.23 14.05 18.12
N THR A 45 2.19 13.33 17.00
CA THR A 45 3.40 12.93 16.26
C THR A 45 3.93 14.12 15.43
N PRO A 46 5.20 14.54 15.58
CA PRO A 46 5.74 15.70 14.88
C PRO A 46 5.79 15.53 13.35
N ASN A 47 5.83 14.28 12.87
CA ASN A 47 6.07 13.92 11.48
C ASN A 47 4.77 13.60 10.69
N GLY A 48 3.62 14.14 11.09
CA GLY A 48 2.34 13.84 10.44
C GLY A 48 2.28 14.19 8.95
N TRP A 49 3.07 15.17 8.50
CA TRP A 49 3.18 15.57 7.10
C TRP A 49 3.72 14.47 6.17
N LEU A 50 4.41 13.45 6.71
CA LEU A 50 4.90 12.30 5.93
C LEU A 50 3.75 11.53 5.26
N ALA A 51 2.50 11.72 5.68
CA ALA A 51 1.31 11.13 5.08
C ALA A 51 1.14 11.47 3.58
N PHE A 52 1.76 12.54 3.08
CA PHE A 52 1.64 12.97 1.69
C PHE A 52 2.77 12.48 0.76
N ILE A 53 3.74 11.75 1.30
CA ILE A 53 4.85 11.17 0.52
C ILE A 53 4.62 9.66 0.41
N PRO A 54 4.61 9.04 -0.78
CA PRO A 54 4.21 7.63 -0.95
C PRO A 54 4.89 6.64 0.00
N TYR A 55 6.24 6.57 0.01
CA TYR A 55 6.99 5.65 0.87
C TYR A 55 6.98 6.10 2.34
N ALA A 56 7.06 7.41 2.60
CA ALA A 56 7.05 7.91 3.97
C ALA A 56 5.67 7.78 4.63
N ARG A 57 4.59 7.75 3.85
CA ARG A 57 3.23 7.48 4.32
C ARG A 57 3.09 6.04 4.79
N SER A 58 3.63 5.07 4.05
CA SER A 58 3.66 3.68 4.49
C SER A 58 4.44 3.53 5.80
N TYR A 59 5.55 4.24 5.93
CA TYR A 59 6.28 4.33 7.20
C TYR A 59 5.43 4.92 8.33
N LEU A 60 4.83 6.09 8.09
CA LEU A 60 3.99 6.78 9.07
C LEU A 60 2.82 5.89 9.50
N HIS A 61 2.16 5.21 8.56
CA HIS A 61 1.05 4.32 8.84
C HIS A 61 1.44 3.21 9.82
N GLY A 62 2.56 2.54 9.59
CA GLY A 62 3.06 1.51 10.50
C GLY A 62 3.65 2.07 11.80
N SER A 63 4.21 3.29 11.80
CA SER A 63 4.71 3.91 13.03
C SER A 63 3.57 4.33 13.97
N LEU A 64 2.43 4.77 13.41
CA LEU A 64 1.25 5.15 14.19
C LEU A 64 0.61 3.95 14.90
N ALA A 65 0.78 2.72 14.37
CA ALA A 65 0.34 1.51 15.06
C ALA A 65 1.16 1.24 16.34
N GLY A 66 2.43 1.66 16.42
CA GLY A 66 3.33 1.36 17.53
C GLY A 66 3.86 -0.07 17.48
N GLU A 67 4.43 -0.58 18.57
CA GLU A 67 4.93 -1.96 18.61
C GLU A 67 3.79 -2.97 18.57
N ILE A 68 3.90 -4.00 17.73
CA ILE A 68 2.85 -5.01 17.54
C ILE A 68 3.31 -6.33 18.18
N PRO A 69 2.65 -6.82 19.24
CA PRO A 69 2.90 -8.16 19.76
C PRO A 69 2.26 -9.21 18.84
N VAL A 70 3.08 -10.05 18.23
CA VAL A 70 2.67 -11.19 17.40
C VAL A 70 3.06 -12.48 18.12
N GLY A 71 2.12 -13.03 18.88
CA GLY A 71 2.35 -14.23 19.70
C GLY A 71 3.44 -14.00 20.75
N ARG A 72 4.58 -14.70 20.60
CA ARG A 72 5.75 -14.56 21.51
C ARG A 72 6.78 -13.52 21.05
N ARG A 73 6.62 -12.93 19.86
CA ARG A 73 7.55 -11.95 19.29
C ARG A 73 6.90 -10.58 19.22
N VAL A 74 7.70 -9.52 19.27
CA VAL A 74 7.24 -8.14 19.13
C VAL A 74 7.88 -7.55 17.88
N ILE A 75 7.06 -6.98 17.00
CA ILE A 75 7.53 -6.20 15.86
C ILE A 75 7.83 -4.79 16.38
N ARG A 76 9.12 -4.52 16.63
CA ARG A 76 9.61 -3.27 17.25
C ARG A 76 9.55 -2.02 16.35
N SER A 77 9.11 -2.16 15.10
CA SER A 77 9.00 -1.02 14.17
C SER A 77 8.18 -1.34 12.90
N PRO A 78 6.86 -1.54 12.99
CA PRO A 78 6.05 -1.94 11.83
C PRO A 78 6.12 -0.95 10.66
N GLY A 79 6.33 0.34 10.93
CA GLY A 79 6.54 1.37 9.90
C GLY A 79 7.72 1.08 8.98
N LEU A 80 8.83 0.58 9.53
CA LEU A 80 10.00 0.24 8.72
C LEU A 80 9.72 -0.98 7.83
N TRP A 81 9.04 -1.99 8.37
CA TRP A 81 8.63 -3.19 7.62
C TRP A 81 7.68 -2.84 6.47
N MET A 82 6.78 -1.88 6.66
CA MET A 82 5.88 -1.40 5.60
C MET A 82 6.61 -0.74 4.43
N VAL A 83 7.87 -0.31 4.61
CA VAL A 83 8.70 0.23 3.54
C VAL A 83 9.64 -0.82 2.96
N ILE A 84 10.28 -1.62 3.82
CA ILE A 84 11.26 -2.63 3.38
C ILE A 84 10.60 -3.71 2.54
N VAL A 85 9.43 -4.24 2.93
CA VAL A 85 8.75 -5.31 2.19
C VAL A 85 8.48 -4.94 0.73
N PRO A 86 7.80 -3.82 0.41
CA PRO A 86 7.57 -3.44 -0.98
C PRO A 86 8.86 -3.06 -1.71
N LEU A 87 9.88 -2.53 -1.02
CA LEU A 87 11.16 -2.22 -1.64
C LEU A 87 11.89 -3.51 -2.08
N VAL A 88 12.00 -4.51 -1.20
CA VAL A 88 12.60 -5.81 -1.50
C VAL A 88 11.85 -6.52 -2.62
N GLU A 89 10.52 -6.48 -2.61
CA GLU A 89 9.73 -7.01 -3.71
C GLU A 89 10.04 -6.30 -5.02
N SER A 90 10.04 -4.96 -5.04
CA SER A 90 10.31 -4.20 -6.26
C SER A 90 11.69 -4.51 -6.84
N ALA A 91 12.71 -4.67 -5.98
CA ALA A 91 14.04 -5.08 -6.39
C ALA A 91 14.04 -6.50 -6.96
N ALA A 92 13.37 -7.46 -6.29
CA ALA A 92 13.25 -8.84 -6.76
C ALA A 92 12.55 -8.93 -8.13
N VAL A 93 11.50 -8.13 -8.34
CA VAL A 93 10.78 -8.03 -9.63
C VAL A 93 11.71 -7.52 -10.72
N VAL A 94 12.45 -6.41 -10.47
CA VAL A 94 13.39 -5.85 -11.44
C VAL A 94 14.48 -6.87 -11.80
N ILE A 95 15.09 -7.50 -10.80
CA ILE A 95 16.11 -8.54 -11.01
C ILE A 95 15.54 -9.71 -11.81
N GLY A 96 14.35 -10.17 -11.47
CA GLY A 96 13.65 -11.25 -12.18
C GLY A 96 13.40 -10.92 -13.65
N TYR A 97 12.92 -9.71 -13.95
CA TYR A 97 12.73 -9.26 -15.33
C TYR A 97 14.06 -9.12 -16.09
N VAL A 98 15.11 -8.60 -15.46
CA VAL A 98 16.43 -8.51 -16.09
C VAL A 98 16.94 -9.90 -16.47
N ILE A 99 16.87 -10.87 -15.55
CA ILE A 99 17.25 -12.27 -15.83
C ILE A 99 16.40 -12.84 -16.96
N PHE A 100 15.08 -12.63 -16.92
CA PHE A 100 14.17 -13.09 -17.96
C PHE A 100 14.55 -12.54 -19.34
N PHE A 101 14.78 -11.23 -19.46
CA PHE A 101 15.17 -10.62 -20.73
C PHE A 101 16.55 -11.10 -21.21
N VAL A 102 17.52 -11.29 -20.31
CA VAL A 102 18.82 -11.87 -20.66
C VAL A 102 18.65 -13.29 -21.21
N VAL A 103 17.88 -14.13 -20.54
CA VAL A 103 17.62 -15.51 -20.97
C VAL A 103 16.85 -15.57 -22.30
N MET A 104 15.89 -14.66 -22.50
CA MET A 104 15.17 -14.52 -23.78
C MET A 104 16.13 -14.12 -24.91
N PHE A 105 17.02 -13.16 -24.65
CA PHE A 105 17.99 -12.68 -25.62
C PHE A 105 19.01 -13.76 -26.00
N LEU A 106 19.55 -14.50 -25.02
CA LEU A 106 20.50 -15.59 -25.24
C LEU A 106 19.90 -16.72 -26.09
N GLN A 107 18.60 -16.97 -25.98
CA GLN A 107 17.90 -17.96 -26.80
C GLN A 107 17.64 -17.49 -28.24
N MET A 108 17.54 -16.18 -28.46
CA MET A 108 17.35 -15.62 -29.80
C MET A 108 18.59 -15.77 -30.68
N ILE A 109 19.80 -15.61 -30.12
CA ILE A 109 21.07 -15.69 -30.86
C ILE A 109 21.18 -16.97 -31.73
N PRO A 110 21.10 -18.20 -31.17
CA PRO A 110 21.20 -19.41 -31.98
C PRO A 110 19.98 -19.66 -32.87
N ALA A 111 18.82 -19.07 -32.55
CA ALA A 111 17.62 -19.21 -33.36
C ALA A 111 17.71 -18.41 -34.66
N PHE A 112 18.31 -17.21 -34.60
CA PHE A 112 18.64 -16.43 -35.78
C PHE A 112 19.72 -17.09 -36.63
N GLU A 113 20.75 -17.69 -36.02
CA GLU A 113 21.83 -18.36 -36.77
C GLU A 113 21.35 -19.62 -37.52
N ARG A 114 20.32 -20.31 -36.99
CA ARG A 114 19.85 -21.59 -37.52
C ARG A 114 18.57 -21.48 -38.34
N ASP A 115 17.98 -20.29 -38.47
CA ASP A 115 16.64 -20.07 -39.03
C ASP A 115 15.57 -21.03 -38.44
N THR A 116 15.76 -21.43 -37.18
CA THR A 116 14.82 -22.33 -36.49
C THR A 116 13.90 -21.53 -35.60
N PRO A 117 12.59 -21.85 -35.58
CA PRO A 117 11.67 -21.29 -34.59
C PRO A 117 12.23 -21.53 -33.19
N PRO A 118 12.30 -20.50 -32.34
CA PRO A 118 12.92 -20.62 -31.02
C PRO A 118 11.94 -21.30 -30.05
N ALA A 119 11.76 -22.61 -30.23
CA ALA A 119 10.78 -23.44 -29.50
C ALA A 119 10.93 -23.35 -27.96
N GLY A 120 12.15 -23.07 -27.48
CA GLY A 120 12.45 -22.82 -26.07
C GLY A 120 11.81 -21.54 -25.50
N LEU A 121 11.46 -20.55 -26.32
CA LEU A 121 10.88 -19.28 -25.84
C LEU A 121 9.51 -19.51 -25.22
N PHE A 122 8.64 -20.30 -25.86
CA PHE A 122 7.29 -20.55 -25.34
C PHE A 122 7.34 -21.22 -23.96
N ILE A 123 8.23 -22.21 -23.79
CA ILE A 123 8.42 -22.90 -22.51
C ILE A 123 9.00 -21.92 -21.46
N THR A 124 10.00 -21.12 -21.85
CA THR A 124 10.62 -20.12 -20.96
C THR A 124 9.60 -19.07 -20.49
N ILE A 125 8.78 -18.55 -21.41
CA ILE A 125 7.71 -17.58 -21.11
C ILE A 125 6.70 -18.19 -20.15
N LEU A 126 6.23 -19.42 -20.42
CA LEU A 126 5.26 -20.11 -19.57
C LEU A 126 5.80 -20.30 -18.14
N LEU A 127 7.03 -20.81 -18.01
CA LEU A 127 7.66 -21.06 -16.72
C LEU A 127 7.90 -19.75 -15.94
N PHE A 128 8.38 -18.71 -16.63
CA PHE A 128 8.59 -17.41 -16.02
C PHE A 128 7.27 -16.82 -15.52
N TRP A 129 6.23 -16.76 -16.36
CA TRP A 129 4.93 -16.23 -15.96
C TRP A 129 4.29 -17.03 -14.82
N GLY A 130 4.39 -18.36 -14.85
CA GLY A 130 3.93 -19.22 -13.77
C GLY A 130 4.64 -18.89 -12.44
N ALA A 131 5.97 -18.85 -12.45
CA ALA A 131 6.77 -18.51 -11.27
C ALA A 131 6.53 -17.06 -10.79
N PHE A 132 6.39 -16.12 -11.73
CA PHE A 132 6.15 -14.72 -11.45
C PHE A 132 4.79 -14.51 -10.79
N VAL A 133 3.73 -15.14 -11.29
CA VAL A 133 2.39 -15.09 -10.67
C VAL A 133 2.43 -15.69 -9.26
N LEU A 134 3.09 -16.84 -9.06
CA LEU A 134 3.23 -17.44 -7.73
C LEU A 134 3.98 -16.52 -6.76
N PHE A 135 5.07 -15.89 -7.23
CA PHE A 135 5.80 -14.90 -6.47
C PHE A 135 4.93 -13.70 -6.08
N LEU A 136 4.17 -13.14 -7.01
CA LEU A 136 3.27 -12.01 -6.74
C LEU A 136 2.18 -12.36 -5.73
N ILE A 137 1.61 -13.57 -5.81
CA ILE A 137 0.62 -14.05 -4.83
C ILE A 137 1.26 -14.16 -3.44
N ALA A 138 2.45 -14.77 -3.34
CA ALA A 138 3.16 -14.92 -2.08
C ALA A 138 3.53 -13.56 -1.46
N ALA A 139 4.09 -12.65 -2.27
CA ALA A 139 4.48 -11.32 -1.82
C ALA A 139 3.26 -10.45 -1.44
N GLY A 140 2.16 -10.57 -2.21
CA GLY A 140 0.87 -9.97 -1.89
C GLY A 140 0.31 -10.44 -0.55
N ALA A 141 0.39 -11.74 -0.26
CA ALA A 141 -0.04 -12.29 1.02
C ALA A 141 0.78 -11.75 2.21
N VAL A 142 2.10 -11.61 2.04
CA VAL A 142 2.99 -11.02 3.07
C VAL A 142 2.62 -9.56 3.34
N LYS A 143 2.45 -8.75 2.28
CA LYS A 143 2.02 -7.34 2.44
C LYS A 143 0.63 -7.22 3.05
N GLY A 144 -0.30 -8.06 2.61
CA GLY A 144 -1.67 -8.09 3.12
C GLY A 144 -1.67 -8.39 4.61
N ALA A 145 -0.97 -9.44 5.05
CA ALA A 145 -0.84 -9.79 6.46
C ALA A 145 -0.21 -8.67 7.28
N LEU A 146 0.89 -8.08 6.81
CA LEU A 146 1.55 -6.97 7.51
C LEU A 146 0.63 -5.75 7.64
N THR A 147 -0.06 -5.38 6.56
CA THR A 147 -1.01 -4.25 6.54
C THR A 147 -2.18 -4.54 7.48
N ALA A 148 -2.67 -5.77 7.49
CA ALA A 148 -3.78 -6.16 8.34
C ALA A 148 -3.39 -6.11 9.83
N LEU A 149 -2.17 -6.54 10.20
CA LEU A 149 -1.64 -6.40 11.56
C LEU A 149 -1.53 -4.92 11.97
N VAL A 150 -0.97 -4.08 11.09
CA VAL A 150 -0.85 -2.62 11.33
C VAL A 150 -2.22 -1.98 11.52
N ASN A 151 -3.17 -2.28 10.63
CA ASN A 151 -4.54 -1.77 10.71
C ASN A 151 -5.21 -2.22 12.01
N PHE A 152 -5.11 -3.50 12.38
CA PHE A 152 -5.68 -4.01 13.61
C PHE A 152 -5.16 -3.27 14.85
N SER A 153 -3.83 -3.17 14.99
CA SER A 153 -3.21 -2.48 16.13
C SER A 153 -3.47 -0.97 16.14
N LEU A 154 -3.63 -0.35 14.97
CA LEU A 154 -4.04 1.05 14.90
C LEU A 154 -5.49 1.23 15.31
N TYR A 155 -6.39 0.36 14.86
CA TYR A 155 -7.83 0.44 15.14
C TYR A 155 -8.15 0.14 16.60
N GLU A 156 -7.45 -0.79 17.25
CA GLU A 156 -7.61 -1.10 18.67
C GLU A 156 -7.39 0.12 19.58
N LYS A 157 -6.66 1.15 19.13
CA LYS A 157 -6.52 2.43 19.86
C LYS A 157 -7.77 3.29 19.86
N TYR A 158 -8.73 3.04 18.97
CA TYR A 158 -9.91 3.87 18.76
C TYR A 158 -11.23 3.13 19.00
N MET A 159 -11.21 1.79 19.09
CA MET A 159 -12.43 0.99 19.22
C MET A 159 -12.16 -0.36 19.90
N ASP A 160 -13.24 -1.01 20.36
CA ASP A 160 -13.17 -2.35 20.94
C ASP A 160 -12.57 -3.38 19.97
N ARG A 161 -11.89 -4.38 20.55
CA ARG A 161 -11.17 -5.42 19.82
C ARG A 161 -11.99 -6.11 18.72
N ASN A 162 -13.24 -6.48 18.99
CA ASN A 162 -14.10 -7.17 18.01
C ASN A 162 -14.42 -6.28 16.78
N ARG A 163 -14.59 -4.98 16.99
CA ARG A 163 -14.85 -4.02 15.90
C ARG A 163 -13.58 -3.76 15.10
N ALA A 164 -12.43 -3.68 15.77
CA ALA A 164 -11.13 -3.54 15.11
C ALA A 164 -10.85 -4.70 14.13
N VAL A 165 -11.16 -5.95 14.51
CA VAL A 165 -11.03 -7.12 13.62
C VAL A 165 -11.93 -6.99 12.39
N LEU A 166 -13.20 -6.58 12.57
CA LEU A 166 -14.13 -6.39 11.46
C LEU A 166 -13.62 -5.36 10.45
N HIS A 167 -13.19 -4.19 10.94
CA HIS A 167 -12.69 -3.10 10.09
C HIS A 167 -11.37 -3.47 9.41
N MET A 168 -10.52 -4.28 10.05
CA MET A 168 -9.29 -4.81 9.46
C MET A 168 -9.61 -5.82 8.34
N ALA A 169 -10.54 -6.75 8.57
CA ALA A 169 -10.95 -7.72 7.57
C ALA A 169 -11.63 -7.06 6.36
N LEU A 170 -12.52 -6.08 6.61
CA LEU A 170 -13.15 -5.29 5.56
C LEU A 170 -12.12 -4.48 4.75
N GLY A 171 -11.09 -3.95 5.42
CA GLY A 171 -9.99 -3.25 4.76
C GLY A 171 -9.15 -4.14 3.83
N LEU A 172 -9.03 -5.44 4.17
CA LEU A 172 -8.32 -6.42 3.34
C LEU A 172 -9.16 -6.89 2.14
N LEU A 173 -10.47 -7.04 2.33
CA LEU A 173 -11.38 -7.62 1.33
C LEU A 173 -11.96 -6.60 0.34
N VAL A 174 -12.24 -5.38 0.81
CA VAL A 174 -12.94 -4.36 0.02
C VAL A 174 -11.95 -3.26 -0.37
N PRO A 175 -11.57 -3.17 -1.66
CA PRO A 175 -10.78 -2.06 -2.17
C PRO A 175 -11.46 -0.71 -1.82
N LEU A 176 -10.68 0.30 -1.49
CA LEU A 176 -11.13 1.65 -1.05
C LEU A 176 -11.76 1.73 0.36
N TYR A 177 -12.08 0.63 1.03
CA TYR A 177 -12.59 0.67 2.39
C TYR A 177 -11.60 1.30 3.37
N GLN A 178 -10.35 0.83 3.34
CA GLN A 178 -9.28 1.31 4.23
C GLN A 178 -9.04 2.82 4.08
N PRO A 179 -8.87 3.40 2.87
CA PRO A 179 -8.77 4.85 2.69
C PRO A 179 -9.89 5.67 3.34
N VAL A 180 -11.14 5.26 3.11
CA VAL A 180 -12.31 5.96 3.66
C VAL A 180 -12.33 5.83 5.18
N PHE A 181 -12.08 4.65 5.71
CA PHE A 181 -12.08 4.42 7.14
C PHE A 181 -10.97 5.16 7.87
N LEU A 182 -9.75 5.20 7.31
CA LEU A 182 -8.64 6.00 7.83
C LEU A 182 -8.98 7.49 7.83
N PHE A 183 -9.64 7.99 6.77
CA PHE A 183 -10.11 9.37 6.73
C PHE A 183 -11.08 9.68 7.87
N LEU A 184 -12.07 8.80 8.09
CA LEU A 184 -13.03 8.94 9.18
C LEU A 184 -12.38 8.84 10.58
N LEU A 185 -11.34 8.02 10.73
CA LEU A 185 -10.55 7.91 11.95
C LEU A 185 -9.68 9.15 12.21
N GLY A 186 -9.19 9.82 11.17
CA GLY A 186 -8.39 11.04 11.31
C GLY A 186 -9.10 12.20 11.99
N GLY A 187 -10.44 12.19 12.01
CA GLY A 187 -11.25 13.16 12.74
C GLY A 187 -11.58 12.75 14.19
N LYS A 188 -11.11 11.59 14.67
CA LYS A 188 -11.46 11.07 16.00
C LYS A 188 -10.28 11.14 16.97
N GLU A 189 -10.61 11.19 18.26
CA GLU A 189 -9.62 11.08 19.33
C GLU A 189 -9.43 9.60 19.74
N PRO A 190 -8.19 9.16 20.03
CA PRO A 190 -7.91 7.81 20.49
C PRO A 190 -8.46 7.57 21.89
N LEU A 191 -8.95 6.35 22.14
CA LEU A 191 -9.47 5.93 23.44
C LEU A 191 -8.35 5.99 24.48
N GLY A 192 -8.58 6.72 25.57
CA GLY A 192 -7.64 6.81 26.71
C GLY A 192 -6.55 7.88 26.61
N VAL A 193 -6.50 8.66 25.54
CA VAL A 193 -5.67 9.89 25.48
C VAL A 193 -6.53 11.05 25.98
N ARG A 194 -6.12 11.73 27.07
CA ARG A 194 -6.80 12.95 27.50
C ARG A 194 -6.64 14.02 26.41
N PRO A 195 -7.69 14.76 26.04
CA PRO A 195 -7.55 15.88 25.12
C PRO A 195 -6.47 16.82 25.68
N ARG A 196 -5.48 17.22 24.87
CA ARG A 196 -4.77 18.45 25.18
C ARG A 196 -5.79 19.57 25.02
N ILE A 197 -6.44 19.92 26.13
CA ILE A 197 -7.09 21.21 26.24
C ILE A 197 -6.01 22.22 25.87
N SER A 198 -6.15 22.84 24.70
CA SER A 198 -5.43 24.05 24.34
C SER A 198 -5.98 25.15 25.24
N GLY A 199 -5.62 25.11 26.51
CA GLY A 199 -5.88 26.19 27.43
C GLY A 199 -5.12 27.43 26.93
N PRO A 200 -5.69 28.64 27.08
CA PRO A 200 -4.97 29.86 26.74
C PRO A 200 -3.62 29.88 27.48
N PRO A 201 -2.55 30.42 26.84
CA PRO A 201 -1.22 30.45 27.43
C PRO A 201 -1.28 31.06 28.84
N PRO A 202 -0.51 30.54 29.82
CA PRO A 202 -0.51 31.06 31.17
C PRO A 202 -0.22 32.56 31.11
N ALA A 203 -1.14 33.37 31.65
CA ALA A 203 -0.91 34.78 31.84
C ALA A 203 0.34 34.91 32.73
N TYR A 204 1.44 35.38 32.15
CA TYR A 204 2.62 35.76 32.92
C TYR A 204 2.20 36.89 33.85
N GLY A 205 1.92 36.54 35.11
CA GLY A 205 1.80 37.52 36.19
C GLY A 205 3.16 38.18 36.42
N PRO A 206 3.20 39.48 36.73
CA PRO A 206 4.47 40.17 36.95
C PRO A 206 5.22 39.51 38.12
N ALA A 207 6.49 39.22 37.89
CA ALA A 207 7.40 38.72 38.91
C ALA A 207 7.41 39.73 40.09
N GLN A 208 7.05 39.24 41.27
CA GLN A 208 7.25 39.94 42.54
C GLN A 208 8.66 39.66 43.06
#